data_AF-A0A939WKP5-F1
#
_entry.id   AF-A0A939WKP5-F1
#
_cell.length_a   1.000
_cell.length_b   1.000
_cell.length_c   1.000
_cell.angle_alpha   90.00
_cell.angle_beta   90.00
_cell.angle_gamma   90.00
#
_symmetry.space_group_name_H-M   'P 1'
#
loop_
_entity.id
_entity.type
_entity.pdbx_description
1 polymer ?
#
loop_
_entity_poly.entity_id
_entity_poly.type
_entity_poly.pdbx_seq_one_letter_code
_entity_poly.pdbx_strand_id
1 'polypeptide(L)'
;MTKKRRMSAPYREVSSRLKRLLSEGGVIEGSLYRADRGSTPRHQLSDRATGRFRNIYIPADFAPLVADWSARWAEAKRLMKEMGEIARSELVAAITERTGRKTVATPAGARAAGRRRRPAAKRRSKS
;
A
#
# COMPACT_ATOMS: atom_id res chain seq x y z
N MET A 1 -14.82 26.65 24.12
CA MET A 1 -15.52 25.74 23.18
C MET A 1 -14.57 25.33 22.07
N THR A 2 -14.01 24.13 22.13
CA THR A 2 -13.25 23.54 21.03
C THR A 2 -14.23 23.22 19.90
N LYS A 3 -14.31 24.10 18.87
CA LYS A 3 -15.05 23.81 17.64
C LYS A 3 -14.53 22.47 17.11
N LYS A 4 -15.35 21.41 17.17
CA LYS A 4 -15.08 20.15 16.47
C LYS A 4 -14.77 20.52 15.02
N ARG A 5 -13.51 20.40 14.62
CA ARG A 5 -13.11 20.61 13.22
C ARG A 5 -13.88 19.61 12.39
N ARG A 6 -14.88 20.09 11.66
CA ARG A 6 -15.60 19.29 10.67
C ARG A 6 -14.55 18.91 9.62
N MET A 7 -14.29 17.60 9.47
CA MET A 7 -13.44 17.09 8.39
C MET A 7 -13.94 17.63 7.05
N SER A 8 -13.05 17.92 6.10
CA SER A 8 -13.46 18.47 4.80
C SER A 8 -14.42 17.53 4.05
N ALA A 9 -15.20 18.09 3.11
CA ALA A 9 -16.07 17.29 2.26
C ALA A 9 -15.30 16.21 1.46
N PRO A 10 -14.14 16.51 0.84
CA PRO A 10 -13.32 15.50 0.18
C PRO A 10 -12.90 14.36 1.12
N TYR A 11 -12.46 14.66 2.34
CA TYR A 11 -12.08 13.61 3.29
C TYR A 11 -13.24 12.65 3.61
N ARG A 12 -14.45 13.19 3.80
CA ARG A 12 -15.64 12.39 4.10
C ARG A 12 -16.09 11.54 2.92
N GLU A 13 -15.93 12.03 1.70
CA GLU A 13 -16.25 11.27 0.50
C GLU A 13 -15.33 10.04 0.36
N VAL A 14 -14.02 10.26 0.48
CA VAL A 14 -13.04 9.17 0.40
C VAL A 14 -13.22 8.18 1.56
N SER A 15 -13.52 8.66 2.77
CA SER A 15 -13.78 7.78 3.91
C SER A 15 -15.07 6.96 3.73
N SER A 16 -16.10 7.54 3.11
CA SER A 16 -17.34 6.82 2.77
C SER A 16 -17.08 5.72 1.74
N ARG A 17 -16.30 6.03 0.69
CA ARG A 17 -15.87 5.03 -0.31
C ARG A 17 -15.07 3.90 0.33
N LEU A 18 -14.14 4.22 1.23
CA LEU A 18 -13.36 3.21 1.95
C LEU A 18 -14.26 2.36 2.85
N LYS A 19 -15.19 2.98 3.59
CA LYS A 19 -16.14 2.25 4.44
C LYS A 19 -17.02 1.31 3.61
N ARG A 20 -17.50 1.76 2.46
CA ARG A 20 -18.29 0.94 1.53
C ARG A 20 -17.49 -0.26 1.03
N LEU A 21 -16.26 -0.02 0.56
CA LEU A 21 -15.35 -1.07 0.09
C LEU A 21 -15.09 -2.16 1.13
N LEU A 22 -14.90 -1.76 2.40
CA LEU A 22 -14.62 -2.67 3.51
C LEU A 22 -15.86 -3.39 4.07
N SER A 23 -17.07 -2.88 3.81
CA SER A 23 -18.33 -3.47 4.29
C SER A 23 -19.00 -4.38 3.25
N GLU A 24 -18.82 -4.09 1.96
CA GLU A 24 -19.44 -4.85 0.86
C GLU A 24 -18.63 -6.08 0.41
N GLY A 25 -17.52 -6.40 1.07
CA GLY A 25 -16.96 -7.76 0.98
C GLY A 25 -15.50 -7.90 1.39
N GLY A 26 -14.93 -9.05 1.04
CA GLY A 26 -13.61 -9.47 1.49
C GLY A 26 -12.49 -8.56 0.96
N VAL A 27 -11.53 -8.28 1.84
CA VAL A 27 -10.23 -7.71 1.49
C VAL A 27 -9.16 -8.66 2.00
N ILE A 28 -8.14 -8.90 1.18
CA ILE A 28 -7.00 -9.72 1.59
C ILE A 28 -5.70 -9.01 1.25
N GLU A 29 -4.83 -8.92 2.24
CA GLU A 29 -3.51 -8.36 2.01
C GLU A 29 -2.70 -9.29 1.10
N GLY A 30 -2.05 -8.70 0.10
CA GLY A 30 -1.14 -9.40 -0.80
C GLY A 30 -1.47 -9.19 -2.26
N SER A 31 -0.72 -9.88 -3.11
CA SER A 31 -0.92 -9.93 -4.56
C SER A 31 -1.02 -11.38 -5.03
N LEU A 32 -2.09 -11.70 -5.74
CA LEU A 32 -2.22 -12.99 -6.41
C LEU A 32 -1.35 -12.99 -7.66
N TYR A 33 -0.56 -14.05 -7.85
CA TYR A 33 0.20 -14.28 -9.07
C TYR A 33 0.12 -15.74 -9.48
N ARG A 34 0.30 -15.96 -10.78
CA ARG A 34 0.39 -17.29 -11.36
C ARG A 34 1.83 -17.80 -11.22
N ALA A 35 1.98 -19.00 -10.71
CA ALA A 35 3.26 -19.67 -10.49
C ALA A 35 3.20 -21.03 -11.19
N ASP A 36 3.38 -21.04 -12.51
CA ASP A 36 3.39 -22.28 -13.29
C ASP A 36 4.59 -23.14 -12.87
N ARG A 37 4.33 -24.37 -12.43
CA ARG A 37 5.33 -25.43 -12.24
C ARG A 37 4.94 -26.61 -13.10
N GLY A 38 5.62 -26.80 -14.22
CA GLY A 38 5.25 -27.81 -15.21
C GLY A 38 3.97 -27.41 -15.96
N SER A 39 3.11 -28.38 -16.27
CA SER A 39 1.87 -28.17 -17.03
C SER A 39 0.67 -27.71 -16.19
N THR A 40 0.77 -27.73 -14.85
CA THR A 40 -0.37 -27.40 -13.98
C THR A 40 -0.29 -25.94 -13.51
N PRO A 41 -1.26 -25.09 -13.85
CA PRO A 41 -1.31 -23.73 -13.33
C PRO A 41 -1.53 -23.74 -11.83
N ARG A 42 -0.69 -23.01 -11.09
CA ARG A 42 -0.86 -22.79 -9.65
C ARG A 42 -1.01 -21.29 -9.40
N HIS A 43 -1.92 -20.94 -8.51
CA HIS A 43 -2.06 -19.58 -8.03
C HIS A 43 -1.40 -19.46 -6.66
N GLN A 44 -0.68 -18.37 -6.44
CA GLN A 44 -0.04 -18.07 -5.17
C GLN A 44 -0.38 -16.65 -4.76
N LEU A 45 -0.74 -16.48 -3.49
CA LEU A 45 -0.89 -15.18 -2.85
C LEU A 45 0.42 -14.85 -2.13
N SER A 46 1.10 -13.78 -2.54
CA SER A 46 2.22 -13.24 -1.75
C SER A 46 1.66 -12.22 -0.77
N ASP A 47 1.84 -12.45 0.53
CA ASP A 47 1.49 -11.48 1.57
C ASP A 47 2.71 -11.11 2.41
N ARG A 48 2.54 -10.08 3.25
CA ARG A 48 3.55 -9.66 4.21
C ARG A 48 3.02 -9.72 5.64
N ALA A 49 2.73 -10.93 6.12
CA ALA A 49 2.42 -11.13 7.54
C ALA A 49 3.62 -10.79 8.45
N THR A 50 3.40 -9.97 9.48
CA THR A 50 4.39 -9.65 10.54
C THR A 50 5.78 -9.23 10.03
N GLY A 51 5.82 -8.55 8.88
CA GLY A 51 7.05 -8.01 8.30
C GLY A 51 7.85 -8.98 7.44
N ARG A 52 7.49 -10.27 7.39
CA ARG A 52 8.10 -11.29 6.53
C ARG A 52 7.20 -11.59 5.33
N PHE A 53 7.81 -11.85 4.18
CA PHE A 53 7.08 -12.29 3.00
C PHE A 53 6.80 -13.79 3.08
N ARG A 54 5.57 -14.19 2.75
CA ARG A 54 5.20 -15.59 2.56
C ARG A 54 4.34 -15.74 1.31
N ASN A 55 4.37 -16.94 0.75
CA ASN A 55 3.57 -17.30 -0.42
C ASN A 55 2.63 -18.44 -0.03
N ILE A 56 1.34 -18.21 -0.23
CA ILE A 56 0.27 -19.15 0.13
C ILE A 56 -0.30 -19.72 -1.16
N TYR A 57 -0.43 -21.04 -1.26
CA TYR A 57 -1.10 -21.68 -2.39
C TYR A 57 -2.60 -21.38 -2.36
N ILE A 58 -3.15 -21.01 -3.51
CA ILE A 58 -4.58 -20.77 -3.71
C ILE A 58 -5.08 -21.79 -4.73
N PRO A 59 -6.10 -22.62 -4.39
CA PRO A 59 -6.73 -23.50 -5.35
C PRO A 59 -7.35 -22.72 -6.51
N ALA A 60 -7.41 -23.33 -7.70
CA ALA A 60 -7.86 -22.66 -8.92
C ALA A 60 -9.29 -22.09 -8.79
N ASP A 61 -10.19 -22.82 -8.13
CA ASP A 61 -11.58 -22.41 -7.95
C ASP A 61 -11.74 -21.12 -7.12
N PHE A 62 -10.79 -20.86 -6.21
CA PHE A 62 -10.78 -19.67 -5.37
C PHE A 62 -9.91 -18.54 -5.95
N ALA A 63 -9.14 -18.79 -7.01
CA ALA A 63 -8.26 -17.80 -7.59
C ALA A 63 -8.99 -16.52 -8.05
N PRO A 64 -10.17 -16.58 -8.72
CA PRO A 64 -10.92 -15.39 -9.06
C PRO A 64 -11.37 -14.59 -7.83
N LEU A 65 -11.88 -15.27 -6.81
CA LEU A 65 -12.33 -14.63 -5.57
C LEU A 65 -11.19 -13.93 -4.82
N VAL A 66 -10.03 -14.59 -4.72
CA VAL A 66 -8.84 -14.02 -4.07
C VAL A 66 -8.25 -12.88 -4.91
N ALA A 67 -8.34 -12.94 -6.24
CA ALA A 67 -7.95 -11.84 -7.11
C ALA A 67 -8.81 -10.59 -6.84
N ASP A 68 -10.13 -10.76 -6.71
CA ASP A 68 -11.04 -9.67 -6.37
C ASP A 68 -10.73 -9.06 -5.00
N TRP A 69 -10.49 -9.90 -3.98
CA TRP A 69 -10.13 -9.42 -2.64
C TRP A 69 -8.79 -8.69 -2.61
N SER A 70 -7.81 -9.16 -3.38
CA SER A 70 -6.49 -8.53 -3.52
C SER A 70 -6.61 -7.17 -4.23
N ALA A 71 -7.47 -7.07 -5.26
CA ALA A 71 -7.78 -5.82 -5.95
C ALA A 71 -8.47 -4.83 -5.00
N ARG A 72 -9.44 -5.28 -4.20
CA ARG A 72 -10.08 -4.45 -3.16
C ARG A 72 -9.07 -3.96 -2.12
N TRP A 73 -8.11 -4.78 -1.71
CA TRP A 73 -7.03 -4.33 -0.82
C TRP A 73 -6.15 -3.25 -1.47
N ALA A 74 -5.81 -3.39 -2.76
CA ALA A 74 -5.06 -2.38 -3.49
C ALA A 74 -5.82 -1.04 -3.54
N GLU A 75 -7.13 -1.07 -3.77
CA GLU A 75 -8.00 0.11 -3.76
C GLU A 75 -8.12 0.72 -2.35
N ALA A 76 -8.27 -0.09 -1.31
CA ALA A 76 -8.29 0.38 0.07
C ALA A 76 -7.01 1.14 0.42
N LYS A 77 -5.84 0.64 0.00
CA LYS A 77 -4.56 1.35 0.18
C LYS A 77 -4.50 2.68 -0.55
N ARG A 78 -5.09 2.77 -1.75
CA ARG A 78 -5.17 4.04 -2.50
C ARG A 78 -6.03 5.06 -1.77
N LEU A 79 -7.22 4.65 -1.33
CA LEU A 79 -8.14 5.52 -0.58
C LEU A 79 -7.51 5.99 0.74
N MET A 80 -6.85 5.10 1.49
CA MET A 80 -6.13 5.49 2.71
C MET A 80 -5.01 6.50 2.43
N LYS A 81 -4.28 6.34 1.32
CA LYS A 81 -3.24 7.29 0.90
C LYS A 81 -3.84 8.65 0.56
N GLU A 82 -4.93 8.68 -0.19
CA GLU A 82 -5.66 9.90 -0.57
C GLU A 82 -6.19 10.64 0.65
N MET A 83 -6.81 9.93 1.62
CA MET A 83 -7.22 10.51 2.90
C MET A 83 -6.03 11.15 3.65
N GLY A 84 -4.86 10.50 3.62
CA GLY A 84 -3.65 11.03 4.22
C GLY A 84 -3.13 12.29 3.51
N GLU A 85 -3.27 12.38 2.20
CA GLU A 85 -2.90 13.58 1.42
C GLU A 85 -3.84 14.75 1.72
N ILE A 86 -5.14 14.50 1.81
CA ILE A 86 -6.13 15.50 2.21
C ILE A 86 -5.83 16.02 3.62
N ALA A 87 -5.65 15.11 4.58
CA ALA A 87 -5.34 15.47 5.96
C ALA A 87 -4.03 16.26 6.09
N ARG A 88 -2.98 15.89 5.33
CA ARG A 88 -1.73 16.66 5.28
C ARG A 88 -1.94 18.05 4.72
N SER A 89 -2.72 18.18 3.66
CA SER A 89 -3.00 19.47 3.01
C SER A 89 -3.79 20.40 3.93
N GLU A 90 -4.79 19.87 4.62
CA GLU A 90 -5.53 20.60 5.67
C GLU A 90 -4.64 21.03 6.83
N LEU A 91 -3.70 20.16 7.27
CA LEU A 91 -2.75 20.49 8.32
C LEU A 91 -1.80 21.62 7.88
N VAL A 92 -1.26 21.55 6.65
CA VAL A 92 -0.41 22.60 6.09
C VAL A 92 -1.17 23.92 6.02
N ALA A 93 -2.39 23.92 5.49
CA ALA A 93 -3.24 25.11 5.42
C ALA A 93 -3.48 25.72 6.81
N ALA A 94 -3.80 24.88 7.80
CA ALA A 94 -4.00 25.31 9.18
C ALA A 94 -2.75 25.95 9.81
N ILE A 95 -1.58 25.36 9.57
CA ILE A 95 -0.30 25.89 10.06
C ILE A 95 0.00 27.22 9.39
N THR A 96 -0.17 27.30 8.06
CA THR A 96 0.06 28.54 7.31
C THR A 96 -0.89 29.65 7.74
N GLU A 97 -2.17 29.37 7.97
CA GLU A 97 -3.14 30.33 8.52
C GLU A 97 -2.71 30.82 9.92
N ARG A 98 -2.24 29.91 10.79
CA ARG A 98 -1.86 30.26 12.17
C ARG A 98 -0.53 31.00 12.29
N THR A 99 0.44 30.72 11.40
CA THR A 99 1.83 31.17 11.57
C THR A 99 2.36 32.02 10.43
N GLY A 100 1.63 32.17 9.32
CA GLY A 100 2.09 32.85 8.10
C GLY A 100 3.23 32.14 7.37
N ARG A 101 3.73 31.02 7.90
CA ARG A 101 4.85 30.26 7.33
C ARG A 101 4.33 29.15 6.41
N LYS A 102 4.76 29.16 5.15
CA LYS A 102 4.62 28.05 4.21
C LYS A 102 5.76 27.04 4.41
N THR A 103 5.86 26.40 5.57
CA THR A 103 6.89 25.37 5.76
C THR A 103 6.33 24.14 6.44
N VAL A 104 6.00 23.14 5.63
CA VAL A 104 6.21 21.75 6.01
C VAL A 104 7.21 21.23 4.99
N ALA A 105 8.40 20.86 5.45
CA ALA A 105 9.39 20.22 4.59
C ALA A 105 8.72 19.00 3.95
N THR A 106 8.56 19.02 2.63
CA THR A 106 8.28 17.81 1.86
C THR A 106 9.34 16.80 2.31
N PRO A 107 8.98 15.60 2.82
CA PRO A 107 9.99 14.58 3.01
C PRO A 107 10.54 14.30 1.62
N ALA A 108 11.74 14.82 1.36
CA ALA A 108 12.53 14.52 0.19
C ALA A 108 12.49 13.01 0.05
N GLY A 109 12.03 12.55 -1.10
CA GLY A 109 11.63 11.17 -1.30
C GLY A 109 12.66 10.21 -0.70
N ALA A 110 12.16 9.24 0.06
CA ALA A 110 12.84 7.97 0.27
C ALA A 110 12.93 7.24 -1.08
N ARG A 111 13.64 7.81 -2.05
CA ARG A 111 14.11 7.16 -3.27
C ARG A 111 15.52 6.68 -2.98
N ALA A 112 15.58 5.41 -2.62
CA ALA A 112 16.73 4.52 -2.81
C ALA A 112 18.07 5.04 -2.27
N ALA A 113 18.23 4.97 -0.95
CA ALA A 113 19.55 4.79 -0.38
C ALA A 113 20.23 3.57 -1.03
N GLY A 114 21.27 3.86 -1.83
CA GLY A 114 22.42 3.00 -2.08
C GLY A 114 22.12 1.55 -2.47
N ARG A 115 21.97 1.31 -3.78
CA ARG A 115 22.37 0.02 -4.37
C ARG A 115 23.89 -0.13 -4.17
N ARG A 116 24.34 -0.59 -3.00
CA ARG A 116 25.72 -1.04 -2.80
C ARG A 116 25.98 -2.16 -3.81
N ARG A 117 26.67 -1.83 -4.90
CA ARG A 117 27.29 -2.82 -5.78
C ARG A 117 28.24 -3.63 -4.90
N ARG A 118 27.83 -4.85 -4.52
CA ARG A 118 28.76 -5.85 -4.00
C ARG A 118 29.77 -6.12 -5.12
N PRO A 119 31.09 -5.94 -4.91
CA PRO A 119 32.07 -6.37 -5.89
C PRO A 119 31.96 -7.88 -6.07
N ALA A 120 31.93 -8.32 -7.34
CA ALA A 120 31.89 -9.73 -7.71
C ALA A 120 33.15 -10.43 -7.15
N ALA A 121 32.94 -11.50 -6.37
CA ALA A 121 34.02 -12.35 -5.91
C ALA A 121 34.70 -13.00 -7.13
N LYS A 122 35.97 -12.66 -7.34
CA LYS A 122 36.84 -13.27 -8.35
C LYS A 122 37.00 -14.75 -7.99
N ARG A 123 36.40 -15.64 -8.79
CA ARG A 123 36.65 -17.10 -8.74
C ARG A 123 38.16 -17.32 -8.84
N ARG A 124 38.78 -17.77 -7.75
CA ARG A 124 40.16 -18.24 -7.76
C ARG A 124 40.10 -19.72 -8.18
N SER A 125 40.39 -19.97 -9.45
CA SER A 125 40.67 -21.31 -9.97
C SER A 125 41.87 -21.89 -9.22
N LYS A 126 41.68 -23.04 -8.59
CA LYS A 126 42.78 -23.91 -8.14
C LYS A 126 43.15 -24.81 -9.32
N SER A 127 44.40 -24.67 -9.79
CA SER A 127 45.19 -25.79 -10.28
C SER A 127 45.90 -26.43 -9.09
#